data_AF-A0A9P5WL94-F1
#
_entry.id   AF-A0A9P5WL94-F1
#
_cell.length_a   1.000
_cell.length_b   1.000
_cell.length_c   1.000
_cell.angle_alpha   90.00
_cell.angle_beta   90.00
_cell.angle_gamma   90.00
#
_symmetry.space_group_name_H-M   'P 1'
#
loop_
_entity.id
_entity.type
_entity.pdbx_description
1 polymer ?
#
loop_
_entity_poly.entity_id
_entity_poly.type
_entity_poly.pdbx_seq_one_letter_code
_entity_poly.pdbx_strand_id
1 'polypeptide(L)'
;MLTKTLLLVAALAAAPAMAYEPVTCKKNATQNIVTSITSNKAFCTMLTGYGVYPVAPNEGCGSVYCYGPPSDLGPPMPKGYILSVNYLATENYTQVTGCMDSSVWGQNPTDEGGQMDSHGWPYSCQGFKKFVSLLEPASNTYCLRCCKEDNNIDCNTTSRASSAFEVLGAAVAVAVAAAAAF
;
A
#
# COMPACT_ATOMS: atom_id res chain seq x y z
N MET A 1 -20.78 -66.28 -10.34
CA MET A 1 -21.90 -65.32 -10.21
C MET A 1 -21.32 -64.00 -9.70
N LEU A 2 -21.39 -62.95 -10.53
CA LEU A 2 -20.87 -61.60 -10.30
C LEU A 2 -21.64 -60.86 -9.19
N THR A 3 -20.96 -60.17 -8.29
CA THR A 3 -21.52 -59.05 -7.50
C THR A 3 -20.39 -58.05 -7.21
N LYS A 4 -20.21 -57.06 -8.09
CA LYS A 4 -20.61 -55.65 -7.97
C LYS A 4 -19.80 -54.86 -6.92
N THR A 5 -18.65 -54.35 -7.36
CA THR A 5 -17.86 -53.31 -6.70
C THR A 5 -18.64 -51.98 -6.72
N LEU A 6 -18.91 -51.41 -5.55
CA LEU A 6 -19.59 -50.13 -5.38
C LEU A 6 -18.54 -49.00 -5.41
N LEU A 7 -18.56 -48.16 -6.44
CA LEU A 7 -17.74 -46.96 -6.54
C LEU A 7 -18.38 -45.82 -5.75
N LEU A 8 -17.70 -45.33 -4.70
CA LEU A 8 -18.02 -44.06 -4.06
C LEU A 8 -17.49 -42.91 -4.93
N VAL A 9 -18.39 -42.11 -5.50
CA VAL A 9 -18.06 -40.85 -6.16
C VAL A 9 -18.14 -39.74 -5.11
N ALA A 10 -16.99 -39.21 -4.69
CA ALA A 10 -16.92 -38.02 -3.84
C ALA A 10 -17.27 -36.78 -4.67
N ALA A 11 -18.41 -36.15 -4.38
CA ALA A 11 -18.79 -34.88 -4.98
C ALA A 11 -17.93 -33.74 -4.39
N LEU A 12 -17.03 -33.16 -5.20
CA LEU A 12 -16.39 -31.89 -4.87
C LEU A 12 -17.46 -30.78 -4.93
N ALA A 13 -17.88 -30.28 -3.77
CA ALA A 13 -18.66 -29.06 -3.70
C ALA A 13 -17.77 -27.87 -4.11
N ALA A 14 -18.01 -27.32 -5.30
CA ALA A 14 -17.42 -26.05 -5.69
C ALA A 14 -17.98 -24.95 -4.77
N ALA A 15 -17.12 -24.35 -3.94
CA ALA A 15 -17.51 -23.19 -3.15
C ALA A 15 -17.89 -22.04 -4.09
N PRO A 16 -18.99 -21.31 -3.84
CA PRO A 16 -19.36 -20.16 -4.65
C PRO A 16 -18.27 -19.09 -4.52
N ALA A 17 -17.73 -18.64 -5.66
CA ALA A 17 -16.90 -17.45 -5.71
C ALA A 17 -17.76 -16.25 -5.30
N MET A 18 -17.49 -15.66 -4.14
CA MET A 18 -18.15 -14.41 -3.74
C MET A 18 -17.78 -13.34 -4.76
N ALA A 19 -18.75 -12.89 -5.55
CA ALA A 19 -18.57 -11.74 -6.42
C ALA A 19 -18.40 -10.50 -5.54
N TYR A 20 -17.18 -9.97 -5.49
CA TYR A 20 -16.88 -8.67 -4.90
C TYR A 20 -17.51 -7.59 -5.78
N GLU A 21 -18.44 -6.81 -5.22
CA GLU A 21 -18.83 -5.55 -5.86
C GLU A 21 -17.71 -4.53 -5.60
N PRO A 22 -17.10 -3.96 -6.65
CA PRO A 22 -16.10 -2.92 -6.46
C PRO A 22 -16.71 -1.72 -5.77
N VAL A 23 -16.13 -1.34 -4.62
CA VAL A 23 -16.40 -0.04 -4.02
C VAL A 23 -16.03 1.00 -5.07
N THR A 24 -17.04 1.63 -5.67
CA THR A 24 -16.80 2.57 -6.76
C THR A 24 -16.41 3.91 -6.13
N CYS A 25 -15.11 4.11 -5.92
CA CYS A 25 -14.54 5.37 -5.49
C CYS A 25 -14.86 6.44 -6.53
N LYS A 26 -15.68 7.43 -6.17
CA LYS A 26 -15.93 8.58 -7.04
C LYS A 26 -14.86 9.61 -6.79
N LYS A 27 -14.13 9.98 -7.84
CA LYS A 27 -13.18 11.11 -7.82
C LYS A 27 -13.92 12.36 -7.43
N ASN A 28 -13.79 12.76 -6.17
CA ASN A 28 -14.32 14.01 -5.72
C ASN A 28 -13.24 15.08 -5.92
N ALA A 29 -13.43 15.95 -6.91
CA ALA A 29 -12.50 17.03 -7.21
C ALA A 29 -12.35 18.06 -6.06
N THR A 30 -13.22 18.03 -5.05
CA THR A 30 -13.10 18.86 -3.85
C THR A 30 -12.36 18.17 -2.70
N GLN A 31 -12.00 16.89 -2.83
CA GLN A 31 -11.13 16.23 -1.85
C GLN A 31 -9.70 16.78 -2.01
N ASN A 32 -9.22 17.46 -0.96
CA ASN A 32 -7.83 17.85 -0.85
C ASN A 32 -7.16 16.95 0.20
N ILE A 33 -6.70 15.78 -0.25
CA ILE A 33 -6.03 14.82 0.63
C ILE A 33 -4.52 15.05 0.53
N VAL A 34 -3.90 15.38 1.66
CA VAL A 34 -2.50 15.81 1.72
C VAL A 34 -1.71 14.86 2.62
N THR A 35 -0.74 14.19 2.03
CA THR A 35 0.24 13.35 2.72
C THR A 35 1.48 14.17 3.10
N SER A 36 2.35 13.66 3.96
CA SER A 36 3.58 14.39 4.32
C SER A 36 4.67 13.48 4.86
N ILE A 37 5.92 13.89 4.70
CA ILE A 37 7.07 13.28 5.36
C ILE A 37 7.85 14.38 6.08
N THR A 38 7.98 14.26 7.39
CA THR A 38 8.83 15.15 8.20
C THR A 38 10.08 14.45 8.69
N SER A 39 9.98 13.18 9.09
CA SER A 39 11.11 12.35 9.53
C SER A 39 10.74 10.86 9.56
N ASN A 40 11.69 10.00 9.96
CA ASN A 40 11.41 8.60 10.27
C ASN A 40 10.46 8.38 11.46
N LYS A 41 10.14 9.43 12.23
CA LYS A 41 9.24 9.36 13.40
C LYS A 41 7.95 10.15 13.21
N ALA A 42 7.80 10.84 12.08
CA ALA A 42 6.67 11.71 11.80
C ALA A 42 6.45 11.78 10.28
N PHE A 43 5.43 11.07 9.82
CA PHE A 43 4.97 11.12 8.44
C PHE A 43 3.50 10.70 8.41
N CYS A 44 2.76 11.18 7.42
CA CYS A 44 1.44 10.66 7.11
C CYS A 44 1.52 9.94 5.77
N THR A 45 0.86 8.80 5.64
CA THR A 45 0.78 8.03 4.38
C THR A 45 -0.66 7.65 4.08
N MET A 46 -0.90 7.18 2.86
CA MET A 46 -2.23 6.87 2.36
C MET A 46 -2.59 5.41 2.65
N LEU A 47 -3.80 5.15 3.15
CA LEU A 47 -4.42 3.83 3.28
C LEU A 47 -5.74 3.79 2.51
N THR A 48 -6.09 2.63 1.96
CA THR A 48 -7.48 2.36 1.55
C THR A 48 -8.40 2.27 2.77
N GLY A 49 -9.71 2.18 2.56
CA GLY A 49 -10.65 1.90 3.66
C GLY A 49 -10.29 0.59 4.39
N TYR A 50 -10.58 0.51 5.69
CA TYR A 50 -10.36 -0.72 6.47
C TYR A 50 -11.06 -1.91 5.80
N GLY A 51 -10.33 -3.01 5.61
CA GLY A 51 -10.87 -4.22 4.97
C GLY A 51 -11.17 -4.08 3.47
N VAL A 52 -10.81 -2.96 2.83
CA VAL A 52 -11.01 -2.76 1.40
C VAL A 52 -9.82 -3.33 0.64
N TYR A 53 -10.10 -4.35 -0.18
CA TYR A 53 -9.15 -5.02 -1.05
C TYR A 53 -9.79 -5.31 -2.42
N PRO A 54 -9.00 -5.42 -3.50
CA PRO A 54 -7.55 -5.16 -3.59
C PRO A 54 -7.22 -3.65 -3.55
N VAL A 55 -5.97 -3.27 -3.28
CA VAL A 55 -5.53 -1.87 -3.17
C VAL A 55 -5.67 -1.17 -4.53
N ALA A 56 -5.14 -1.76 -5.62
CA ALA A 56 -5.11 -1.11 -6.93
C ALA A 56 -6.49 -0.62 -7.45
N PRO A 57 -7.57 -1.44 -7.42
CA PRO A 57 -8.91 -0.95 -7.81
C PRO A 57 -9.48 0.14 -6.89
N ASN A 58 -8.92 0.30 -5.69
CA ASN A 58 -9.44 1.15 -4.63
C ASN A 58 -8.50 2.34 -4.30
N GLU A 59 -7.49 2.61 -5.13
CA GLU A 59 -6.54 3.72 -4.96
C GLU A 59 -7.24 5.08 -4.79
N GLY A 60 -8.42 5.24 -5.41
CA GLY A 60 -9.24 6.45 -5.34
C GLY A 60 -10.05 6.66 -4.08
N CYS A 61 -10.10 5.67 -3.20
CA CYS A 61 -10.70 5.78 -1.87
C CYS A 61 -9.62 5.97 -0.78
N GLY A 62 -8.40 6.32 -1.17
CA GLY A 62 -7.31 6.56 -0.24
C GLY A 62 -7.64 7.66 0.77
N SER A 63 -7.22 7.46 2.01
CA SER A 63 -7.28 8.44 3.10
C SER A 63 -5.94 8.49 3.83
N VAL A 64 -5.63 9.64 4.44
CA VAL A 64 -4.35 9.85 5.13
C VAL A 64 -4.41 9.33 6.56
N TYR A 65 -3.34 8.65 6.98
CA TYR A 65 -3.10 8.22 8.36
C TYR A 65 -1.68 8.60 8.78
N CYS A 66 -1.54 9.13 9.99
CA CYS A 66 -0.30 9.76 10.46
C CYS A 66 0.44 8.90 11.50
N TYR A 67 1.66 8.51 11.16
CA TYR A 67 2.59 7.85 12.08
C TYR A 67 3.37 8.89 12.89
N GLY A 68 3.43 8.68 14.21
CA GLY A 68 4.17 9.56 15.12
C GLY A 68 3.28 10.48 15.96
N PRO A 69 3.74 11.71 16.26
CA PRO A 69 2.94 12.71 16.97
C PRO A 69 1.62 13.03 16.25
N PRO A 70 0.61 13.56 16.97
CA PRO A 70 -0.63 14.03 16.37
C PRO A 70 -0.38 15.03 15.24
N SER A 71 -1.20 14.96 14.18
CA SER A 71 -1.12 15.79 12.98
C SER A 71 -2.52 16.19 12.56
N ASP A 72 -2.66 17.40 12.04
CA ASP A 72 -3.94 17.91 11.52
C ASP A 72 -4.27 17.35 10.12
N LEU A 73 -3.36 16.61 9.49
CA LEU A 73 -3.55 16.02 8.16
C LEU A 73 -4.43 14.77 8.17
N GLY A 74 -4.52 14.07 9.31
CA GLY A 74 -5.26 12.82 9.38
C GLY A 74 -5.20 12.15 10.75
N PRO A 75 -6.04 11.12 10.96
CA PRO A 75 -6.05 10.32 12.18
C PRO A 75 -4.70 9.63 12.45
N PRO A 76 -4.44 9.23 13.69
CA PRO A 76 -3.24 8.46 14.02
C PRO A 76 -3.23 7.12 13.28
N MET A 77 -2.03 6.71 12.87
CA MET A 77 -1.77 5.40 12.29
C MET A 77 -2.19 4.30 13.27
N PRO A 78 -2.86 3.24 12.82
CA PRO A 78 -3.23 2.12 13.68
C PRO A 78 -2.00 1.52 14.35
N LYS A 79 -2.12 1.27 15.65
CA LYS A 79 -1.02 0.71 16.43
C LYS A 79 -0.64 -0.66 15.85
N GLY A 80 0.65 -0.85 15.59
CA GLY A 80 1.18 -2.09 15.02
C GLY A 80 1.16 -2.15 13.49
N TYR A 81 0.52 -1.20 12.80
CA TYR A 81 0.51 -1.21 11.33
C TYR A 81 1.89 -0.95 10.74
N ILE A 82 2.66 0.01 11.27
CA ILE A 82 4.04 0.29 10.83
C ILE A 82 5.01 -0.50 11.71
N LEU A 83 5.77 -1.41 11.09
CA LEU A 83 6.73 -2.29 11.78
C LEU A 83 8.16 -1.77 11.69
N SER A 84 8.52 -1.11 10.59
CA SER A 84 9.83 -0.50 10.41
C SER A 84 9.74 0.76 9.55
N VAL A 85 10.71 1.66 9.70
CA VAL A 85 10.79 2.91 8.93
C VAL A 85 12.24 3.16 8.52
N ASN A 86 12.46 3.24 7.21
CA ASN A 86 13.69 3.68 6.57
C ASN A 86 13.42 5.05 5.94
N TYR A 87 14.12 6.07 6.41
CA TYR A 87 13.97 7.44 5.93
C TYR A 87 15.18 7.85 5.09
N LEU A 88 14.92 8.46 3.93
CA LEU A 88 15.93 9.01 3.04
C LEU A 88 15.47 10.38 2.56
N ALA A 89 16.35 11.37 2.70
CA ALA A 89 16.14 12.70 2.13
C ALA A 89 17.33 13.07 1.24
N THR A 90 17.01 13.55 0.04
CA THR A 90 17.98 14.01 -0.95
C THR A 90 17.65 15.45 -1.35
N GLU A 91 18.44 16.00 -2.28
CA GLU A 91 18.11 17.27 -2.89
C GLU A 91 16.84 17.23 -3.76
N ASN A 92 16.42 16.05 -4.24
CA ASN A 92 15.29 15.93 -5.18
C ASN A 92 14.01 15.37 -4.53
N TYR A 93 14.14 14.53 -3.51
CA TYR A 93 13.00 13.87 -2.89
C TYR A 93 13.22 13.57 -1.40
N THR A 94 12.12 13.32 -0.72
CA THR A 94 12.10 12.72 0.62
C THR A 94 11.27 11.44 0.55
N GLN A 95 11.74 10.39 1.23
CA GLN A 95 11.13 9.07 1.18
C GLN A 95 11.09 8.43 2.56
N VAL A 96 10.00 7.71 2.83
CA VAL A 96 9.94 6.65 3.83
C VAL A 96 9.56 5.34 3.17
N THR A 97 10.27 4.27 3.53
CA THR A 97 9.89 2.89 3.20
C THR A 97 9.91 2.05 4.46
N GLY A 98 9.32 0.87 4.40
CA GLY A 98 9.43 -0.05 5.53
C GLY A 98 8.52 -1.25 5.39
N CYS A 99 8.46 -1.99 6.49
CA CYS A 99 7.54 -3.10 6.66
C CYS A 99 6.28 -2.63 7.37
N MET A 100 5.15 -3.21 7.00
CA MET A 100 3.85 -3.01 7.61
C MET A 100 3.22 -4.34 8.00
N ASP A 101 2.22 -4.32 8.88
CA ASP A 101 1.36 -5.46 9.15
C ASP A 101 0.01 -5.24 8.45
N SER A 102 -0.14 -5.83 7.26
CA SER A 102 -1.36 -5.74 6.46
C SER A 102 -2.61 -6.27 7.18
N SER A 103 -2.45 -7.19 8.14
CA SER A 103 -3.56 -7.76 8.91
C SER A 103 -4.20 -6.75 9.86
N VAL A 104 -3.43 -5.78 10.38
CA VAL A 104 -3.91 -4.69 11.25
C VAL A 104 -4.96 -3.83 10.54
N TRP A 105 -4.90 -3.76 9.21
CA TRP A 105 -5.83 -2.98 8.39
C TRP A 105 -6.80 -3.83 7.56
N GLY A 106 -6.83 -5.14 7.79
CA GLY A 106 -7.71 -6.08 7.07
C GLY A 106 -7.40 -6.19 5.58
N GLN A 107 -6.17 -5.90 5.16
CA GLN A 107 -5.76 -6.02 3.77
C GLN A 107 -5.54 -7.50 3.41
N ASN A 108 -5.77 -7.85 2.14
CA ASN A 108 -5.60 -9.22 1.67
C ASN A 108 -4.10 -9.55 1.51
N PRO A 109 -3.55 -10.58 2.17
CA PRO A 109 -2.13 -10.93 2.06
C PRO A 109 -1.71 -11.49 0.70
N THR A 110 -2.63 -11.68 -0.25
CA THR A 110 -2.30 -12.04 -1.64
C THR A 110 -2.42 -10.87 -2.61
N ASP A 111 -2.70 -9.67 -2.10
CA ASP A 111 -2.83 -8.47 -2.90
C ASP A 111 -1.45 -7.87 -3.17
N GLU A 112 -1.05 -7.83 -4.45
CA GLU A 112 0.21 -7.25 -4.89
C GLU A 112 0.27 -5.73 -4.70
N GLY A 113 -0.85 -5.10 -4.35
CA GLY A 113 -0.88 -3.72 -3.92
C GLY A 113 -1.39 -2.73 -4.96
N GLY A 114 -1.03 -1.47 -4.75
CA GLY A 114 -1.40 -0.36 -5.61
C GLY A 114 -0.65 0.93 -5.27
N GLN A 115 -0.86 1.94 -6.11
CA GLN A 115 -0.19 3.23 -6.09
C GLN A 115 -1.21 4.36 -5.93
N MET A 116 -1.18 5.05 -4.78
CA MET A 116 -1.86 6.33 -4.62
C MET A 116 -0.88 7.46 -4.92
N ASP A 117 -1.15 8.24 -5.96
CA ASP A 117 -0.24 9.28 -6.44
C ASP A 117 -0.97 10.56 -6.87
N SER A 118 -0.19 11.55 -7.27
CA SER A 118 -0.67 12.86 -7.73
C SER A 118 -1.24 12.86 -9.16
N HIS A 119 -1.14 11.77 -9.91
CA HIS A 119 -1.66 11.65 -11.27
C HIS A 119 -3.08 11.06 -11.29
N GLY A 120 -3.31 9.97 -10.56
CA GLY A 120 -4.59 9.26 -10.54
C GLY A 120 -5.70 10.07 -9.87
N TRP A 121 -5.39 10.71 -8.75
CA TRP A 121 -6.38 11.31 -7.82
C TRP A 121 -5.92 12.69 -7.33
N PRO A 122 -6.83 13.56 -6.83
CA PRO A 122 -6.48 14.89 -6.35
C PRO A 122 -5.78 14.84 -4.98
N TYR A 123 -4.72 14.04 -4.91
CA TYR A 123 -3.89 13.84 -3.74
C TYR A 123 -2.58 14.61 -3.91
N SER A 124 -1.97 15.02 -2.81
CA SER A 124 -0.71 15.77 -2.84
C SER A 124 0.19 15.42 -1.66
N CYS A 125 1.46 15.80 -1.74
CA CYS A 125 2.36 15.78 -0.60
C CYS A 125 2.77 17.19 -0.20
N GLN A 126 2.68 17.50 1.09
CA GLN A 126 2.90 18.83 1.62
C GLN A 126 4.29 19.39 1.27
N GLY A 127 4.31 20.48 0.50
CA GLY A 127 5.55 21.16 0.09
C GLY A 127 6.26 20.54 -1.12
N PHE A 128 5.65 19.56 -1.79
CA PHE A 128 6.22 18.86 -2.94
C PHE A 128 5.27 18.94 -4.15
N LYS A 129 5.83 18.90 -5.36
CA LYS A 129 5.05 18.99 -6.60
C LYS A 129 4.43 17.66 -7.00
N LYS A 130 5.05 16.55 -6.57
CA LYS A 130 4.64 15.20 -6.96
C LYS A 130 4.88 14.22 -5.83
N PHE A 131 4.11 13.14 -5.78
CA PHE A 131 4.35 12.08 -4.82
C PHE A 131 3.87 10.73 -5.34
N VAL A 132 4.36 9.67 -4.70
CA VAL A 132 3.94 8.28 -4.89
C VAL A 132 3.82 7.63 -3.52
N SER A 133 2.69 6.98 -3.25
CA SER A 133 2.45 6.16 -2.07
C SER A 133 2.08 4.74 -2.50
N LEU A 134 2.95 3.76 -2.23
CA LEU A 134 2.70 2.35 -2.45
C LEU A 134 2.26 1.65 -1.17
N LEU A 135 1.29 0.76 -1.31
CA LEU A 135 0.98 -0.28 -0.34
C LEU A 135 1.06 -1.62 -1.04
N GLU A 136 1.87 -2.54 -0.53
CA GLU A 136 2.03 -3.90 -1.06
C GLU A 136 1.73 -4.93 0.05
N PRO A 137 0.45 -5.28 0.27
CA PRO A 137 0.05 -6.23 1.32
C PRO A 137 0.74 -7.59 1.21
N ALA A 138 0.93 -8.11 -0.01
CA ALA A 138 1.56 -9.41 -0.24
C ALA A 138 3.01 -9.49 0.21
N SER A 139 3.75 -8.38 0.11
CA SER A 139 5.13 -8.28 0.60
C SER A 139 5.21 -7.70 2.02
N ASN A 140 4.09 -7.25 2.60
CA ASN A 140 4.03 -6.49 3.85
C ASN A 140 4.96 -5.28 3.82
N THR A 141 4.98 -4.56 2.69
CA THR A 141 5.82 -3.37 2.54
C THR A 141 5.03 -2.15 2.08
N TYR A 142 5.57 -0.98 2.42
CA TYR A 142 5.03 0.29 1.97
C TYR A 142 6.14 1.23 1.54
N CYS A 143 5.76 2.20 0.72
CA CYS A 143 6.63 3.31 0.37
C CYS A 143 5.82 4.60 0.25
N LEU A 144 6.38 5.70 0.72
CA LEU A 144 5.91 7.04 0.41
C LEU A 144 7.11 7.88 -0.01
N ARG A 145 7.05 8.46 -1.21
CA ARG A 145 8.06 9.39 -1.73
C ARG A 145 7.39 10.68 -2.16
N CYS A 146 7.95 11.80 -1.74
CA CYS A 146 7.55 13.14 -2.16
C CYS A 146 8.71 13.81 -2.92
N CYS A 147 8.43 14.30 -4.12
CA CYS A 147 9.42 14.82 -5.06
C CYS A 147 9.24 16.32 -5.30
N LYS A 148 10.37 17.04 -5.30
CA LYS A 148 10.35 18.50 -5.44
C LYS A 148 9.91 18.93 -6.83
N GLU A 149 10.22 18.13 -7.84
CA GLU A 149 9.89 18.39 -9.22
C GLU A 149 8.77 17.49 -9.73
N ASP A 150 7.96 18.03 -10.65
CA ASP A 150 6.91 17.29 -11.34
C ASP A 150 7.51 16.50 -12.52
N ASN A 151 8.27 15.45 -12.19
CA ASN A 151 8.92 14.59 -13.17
C ASN A 151 8.68 13.11 -12.84
N ASN A 152 8.90 12.22 -13.81
CA ASN A 152 8.83 10.77 -13.61
C ASN A 152 10.19 10.14 -13.27
N ILE A 153 11.26 10.94 -13.14
CA ILE A 153 12.61 10.48 -12.82
C ILE A 153 12.71 10.20 -11.32
N ASP A 154 12.26 11.15 -10.50
CA ASP A 154 12.29 11.05 -9.04
C ASP A 154 11.03 10.34 -8.50
N CYS A 155 9.86 10.66 -9.09
CA CYS A 155 8.56 10.10 -8.73
C CYS A 155 7.87 9.53 -9.98
N ASN A 156 8.18 8.28 -10.31
CA ASN A 156 7.53 7.58 -11.43
C ASN A 156 6.11 7.12 -11.05
N THR A 157 5.11 7.67 -11.74
CA THR A 157 3.67 7.36 -11.58
C THR A 157 3.11 6.52 -12.74
N THR A 158 3.96 6.01 -13.63
CA THR A 158 3.55 5.25 -14.83
C THR A 158 3.86 3.75 -14.73
N SER A 159 4.68 3.33 -13.77
CA SER A 159 5.04 1.92 -13.54
C SER A 159 4.58 1.44 -12.16
N ARG A 160 4.03 0.21 -12.12
CA ARG A 160 3.71 -0.52 -10.87
C ARG A 160 4.97 -0.74 -10.01
N ALA A 161 6.08 -1.05 -10.69
CA ALA A 161 7.41 -1.03 -10.10
C ALA A 161 7.82 0.44 -9.91
N SER A 162 7.40 1.03 -8.81
CA SER A 162 7.79 2.40 -8.54
C SER A 162 9.29 2.45 -8.28
N SER A 163 9.96 3.40 -8.91
CA SER A 163 11.28 3.94 -8.51
C SER A 163 11.45 4.16 -6.99
N ALA A 164 10.33 4.19 -6.23
CA ALA A 164 10.27 4.24 -4.78
C ALA A 164 10.85 2.97 -4.11
N PHE A 165 10.65 1.81 -4.72
CA PHE A 165 11.23 0.52 -4.29
C PHE A 165 12.53 0.16 -5.02
N GLU A 166 12.79 0.73 -6.20
CA GLU A 166 14.03 0.51 -6.95
C GLU A 166 15.28 1.01 -6.20
N VAL A 167 15.12 2.02 -5.32
CA VAL A 167 16.17 2.47 -4.39
C VAL A 167 16.32 1.54 -3.16
N LEU A 168 15.44 0.56 -2.96
CA LEU A 168 15.56 -0.48 -1.94
C LEU A 168 16.40 -1.69 -2.38
N GLY A 169 17.06 -1.61 -3.54
CA GLY A 169 17.96 -2.63 -4.11
C GLY A 169 19.13 -3.12 -3.24
N ALA A 170 19.17 -2.81 -1.95
CA ALA A 170 20.09 -3.42 -0.98
C ALA A 170 19.47 -3.74 0.40
N ALA A 171 18.31 -3.19 0.77
CA ALA A 171 17.80 -3.28 2.16
C ALA A 171 16.60 -4.22 2.33
N VAL A 172 15.69 -4.31 1.36
CA VAL A 172 14.47 -5.15 1.51
C VAL A 172 14.75 -6.64 1.27
N ALA A 173 15.74 -6.98 0.45
CA ALA A 173 16.20 -8.37 0.30
C ALA A 173 16.64 -8.99 1.65
N VAL A 174 17.13 -8.17 2.58
CA VAL A 174 17.57 -8.64 3.92
C VAL A 174 16.38 -8.87 4.86
N ALA A 175 15.31 -8.07 4.76
CA ALA A 175 14.13 -8.21 5.60
C ALA A 175 13.22 -9.38 5.18
N VAL A 176 13.03 -9.60 3.88
CA VAL A 176 12.26 -10.75 3.37
C VAL A 176 12.97 -12.07 3.69
N ALA A 177 14.30 -12.10 3.68
CA ALA A 177 15.07 -13.27 4.09
C ALA A 177 14.97 -13.57 5.60
N ALA A 178 14.74 -12.56 6.45
CA ALA A 178 14.62 -12.75 7.89
C ALA A 178 13.22 -13.24 8.33
N ALA A 179 12.16 -12.89 7.58
CA ALA A 179 10.79 -13.32 7.87
C ALA A 179 10.50 -14.77 7.41
N ALA A 180 11.29 -15.33 6.50
CA ALA A 180 11.19 -16.73 6.06
C ALA A 180 11.98 -17.72 6.93
N ALA A 181 12.57 -17.26 8.04
CA ALA A 181 13.48 -18.04 8.89
C ALA A 181 12.93 -18.32 10.31
N PHE A 182 11.64 -18.09 10.57
CA PHE A 182 10.97 -18.46 11.82
C PHE A 182 9.66 -19.19 11.56
#